data_AF-A0A9X3WT91-F1
#
_entry.id   AF-A0A9X3WT91-F1
#
_cell.length_a   1.000
_cell.length_b   1.000
_cell.length_c   1.000
_cell.angle_alpha   90.00
_cell.angle_beta   90.00
_cell.angle_gamma   90.00
#
_symmetry.space_group_name_H-M   'P 1'
#
loop_
_entity.id
_entity.type
_entity.pdbx_description
1 polymer ?
#
loop_
_entity_poly.entity_id
_entity_poly.type
_entity_poly.pdbx_seq_one_letter_code
_entity_poly.pdbx_strand_id
1 'polypeptide(L)' 'MDGVKEFKVEVPPKDQAFVIFDPANTDVEILKQAIKESGYKVKTIEETA' A
#
# COMPACT_ATOMS: atom_id res chain seq x y z
N MET A 1 -22.67 17.65 -20.40
CA MET A 1 -22.22 17.59 -19.00
C MET A 1 -20.82 18.15 -18.98
N ASP A 2 -20.75 19.48 -18.89
CA ASP A 2 -19.51 20.26 -18.90
C ASP A 2 -19.12 20.56 -17.47
N GLY A 3 -17.88 20.24 -17.08
CA GLY A 3 -17.38 20.51 -15.74
C GLY A 3 -16.12 19.75 -15.33
N VAL A 4 -15.70 18.71 -16.07
CA VAL A 4 -14.45 18.01 -15.77
C VAL A 4 -13.31 18.67 -16.54
N LYS A 5 -12.51 19.49 -15.86
CA LYS A 5 -11.31 20.11 -16.45
C LYS A 5 -10.11 19.16 -16.47
N GLU A 6 -10.01 18.23 -15.53
CA GLU A 6 -9.07 17.11 -15.54
C GLU A 6 -9.52 16.10 -14.48
N PHE A 7 -9.46 14.81 -14.78
CA PHE A 7 -9.74 13.73 -13.83
C PHE A 7 -8.55 12.78 -13.83
N LYS A 8 -7.74 12.85 -12.77
CA LYS A 8 -6.54 12.02 -12.61
C LYS A 8 -6.93 10.79 -11.78
N VAL A 9 -7.20 9.69 -12.46
CA VAL A 9 -7.36 8.38 -11.82
C VAL A 9 -5.99 7.76 -11.68
N GLU A 10 -5.48 7.72 -10.46
CA GLU A 10 -4.32 6.90 -10.14
C GLU A 10 -4.83 5.48 -9.93
N VAL A 11 -4.76 4.67 -11.00
CA VAL A 11 -5.04 3.24 -10.90
C VAL A 11 -3.78 2.60 -10.31
N PRO A 12 -3.83 2.08 -9.06
CA PRO A 12 -2.68 1.36 -8.55
C PRO A 12 -2.42 0.15 -9.46
N PRO A 13 -1.16 -0.19 -9.76
CA PRO A 13 -0.84 -1.45 -10.40
C PRO A 13 -1.52 -2.61 -9.64
N LYS A 14 -1.99 -3.61 -10.39
CA LYS A 14 -2.84 -4.72 -9.93
C LYS A 14 -2.34 -5.46 -8.68
N ASP A 15 -1.07 -5.32 -8.36
CA ASP A 15 -0.36 -6.02 -7.29
C ASP A 15 0.14 -5.08 -6.17
N GLN A 16 -0.32 -3.82 -6.14
CA GLN A 16 -0.09 -2.93 -5.00
C GLN A 16 -1.22 -3.04 -3.97
N ALA A 17 -0.83 -3.24 -2.71
CA ALA A 17 -1.73 -3.22 -1.57
C ALA A 17 -1.30 -2.09 -0.62
N PHE A 18 -2.27 -1.30 -0.17
CA PHE A 18 -2.07 -0.27 0.83
C PHE A 18 -2.54 -0.79 2.19
N VAL A 19 -1.71 -0.64 3.21
CA VAL A 19 -2.01 -1.04 4.59
C VAL A 19 -1.81 0.16 5.48
N ILE A 20 -2.87 0.57 6.17
CA ILE A 20 -2.79 1.56 7.25
C ILE A 20 -2.65 0.78 8.54
N PHE A 21 -1.62 1.08 9.30
CA PHE A 21 -1.36 0.44 10.59
C PHE A 21 -1.02 1.48 11.64
N ASP A 22 -1.18 1.10 12.91
CA ASP A 22 -0.86 1.96 14.04
C ASP A 22 0.62 1.72 14.45
N PRO A 23 1.51 2.75 14.32
CA PRO A 23 2.92 2.62 14.62
C PRO A 23 3.23 2.40 16.11
N ALA A 24 2.26 2.58 17.01
CA ALA A 24 2.45 2.27 18.44
C ALA A 24 2.32 0.77 18.74
N ASN A 25 1.72 -0.01 17.84
CA ASN A 25 1.42 -1.43 18.04
C ASN A 25 2.06 -2.35 17.00
N THR A 26 2.45 -1.82 15.84
CA THR A 26 3.11 -2.59 14.80
C THR A 26 3.99 -1.70 13.94
N ASP A 27 4.94 -2.32 13.23
CA ASP A 27 5.91 -1.63 12.40
C ASP A 27 6.03 -2.33 11.05
N VAL A 28 6.60 -1.61 10.08
CA VAL A 28 6.83 -2.11 8.72
C VAL A 28 7.58 -3.44 8.71
N GLU A 29 8.52 -3.67 9.63
CA GLU A 29 9.26 -4.93 9.72
C GLU A 29 8.39 -6.11 10.13
N ILE A 30 7.47 -5.90 11.09
CA ILE A 30 6.52 -6.92 11.55
C ILE A 30 5.55 -7.26 10.42
N LEU A 31 5.06 -6.24 9.70
CA LEU A 31 4.19 -6.42 8.54
C LEU A 31 4.91 -7.19 7.42
N LYS A 32 6.18 -6.87 7.13
CA LYS A 32 6.99 -7.63 6.16
C LYS A 32 7.11 -9.10 6.54
N GLN A 33 7.33 -9.40 7.81
CA GLN A 33 7.43 -10.77 8.30
C GLN A 33 6.10 -11.50 8.17
N ALA A 34 4.99 -10.90 8.61
CA ALA A 34 3.66 -11.49 8.48
C ALA A 34 3.27 -11.77 7.01
N ILE A 35 3.64 -10.88 6.09
CA ILE A 35 3.40 -11.08 4.65
C ILE A 35 4.27 -12.23 4.11
N LYS A 36 5.51 -12.35 4.59
CA LYS A 36 6.40 -13.46 4.23
C LYS A 36 5.91 -14.81 4.77
N GLU A 37 5.43 -14.84 6.01
CA GLU A 37 4.88 -16.05 6.65
C GLU A 37 3.57 -16.50 6.00
N SER A 38 2.76 -15.56 5.51
CA SER A 38 1.57 -15.88 4.71
C SER A 38 1.88 -16.36 3.29
N GLY A 39 3.17 -16.43 2.90
CA GLY A 39 3.63 -16.98 1.63
C GLY A 39 3.73 -15.96 0.50
N TYR A 40 3.50 -14.67 0.78
CA TYR A 40 3.60 -13.60 -0.20
C TYR A 40 5.01 -12.97 -0.18
N LYS A 41 5.51 -12.59 -1.36
CA LYS A 41 6.80 -11.88 -1.49
C LYS A 41 6.56 -10.39 -1.71
N VAL A 42 6.91 -9.59 -0.72
CA VAL A 42 6.90 -8.12 -0.85
C VAL A 42 8.16 -7.68 -1.58
N LYS A 43 8.00 -6.99 -2.71
CA LYS A 43 9.14 -6.42 -3.46
C LYS A 43 9.58 -5.06 -2.92
N THR A 44 8.62 -4.19 -2.64
CA THR A 44 8.87 -2.82 -2.17
C THR A 44 7.78 -2.45 -1.17
N ILE A 45 8.19 -1.81 -0.07
CA ILE A 45 7.26 -1.09 0.81
C ILE A 45 7.67 0.37 0.75
N GLU A 46 6.73 1.21 0.38
CA GLU A 46 6.89 2.66 0.36
C GLU A 46 6.06 3.23 1.50
N GLU A 47 6.74 3.87 2.44
CA GLU A 47 6.08 4.55 3.55
C GLU A 47 5.70 5.94 3.06
N THR A 48 4.41 6.23 2.99
CA THR A 48 3.93 7.55 2.60
C THR A 48 3.67 8.34 3.88
N ALA A 49 4.59 9.24 4.21
CA ALA A 49 4.53 10.15 5.36
C ALA A 49 3.58 11.33 5.14
#